data_AF-A0A965ULZ2-F1
#
_entry.id   AF-A0A965ULZ2-F1
#
_cell.length_a   1.000
_cell.length_b   1.000
_cell.length_c   1.000
_cell.angle_alpha   90.00
_cell.angle_beta   90.00
_cell.angle_gamma   90.00
#
_symmetry.space_group_name_H-M   'P 1'
#
loop_
_entity.id
_entity.type
_entity.pdbx_description
1 polymer ?
#
loop_
_entity_poly.entity_id
_entity_poly.type
_entity_poly.pdbx_seq_one_letter_code
_entity_poly.pdbx_strand_id
1 'polypeptide(L)'
;MLIYSVSAAPPVDGDVVQRQLTVDIAGEVPTVLTFAGDATNLGEVRADQGATVTLSLVDVDDAGNPSEPAVVEFVATDTIPPAAPGQFGVTLVREE
;
A
#
# COMPACT_ATOMS: atom_id res chain seq x y z
N MET A 1 2.01 -3.50 19.33
CA MET A 1 1.21 -3.07 18.18
C MET A 1 1.91 -1.97 17.40
N LEU A 2 2.17 -2.25 16.13
CA LEU A 2 2.69 -1.34 15.10
C LEU A 2 1.55 -0.98 14.14
N ILE A 3 1.58 0.23 13.59
CA ILE A 3 0.56 0.74 12.66
C ILE A 3 1.25 1.12 11.36
N TYR A 4 0.82 0.51 10.26
CA TYR A 4 1.37 0.73 8.92
C TYR A 4 0.35 1.45 8.06
N SER A 5 0.75 2.53 7.39
CA SER A 5 -0.04 3.09 6.30
C SER A 5 0.17 2.25 5.04
N VAL A 6 -0.92 1.83 4.41
CA VAL A 6 -0.89 1.06 3.17
C VAL A 6 -1.24 1.98 2.02
N SER A 7 -0.38 1.99 1.00
CA SER A 7 -0.63 2.72 -0.23
C SER A 7 -0.23 1.87 -1.43
N ALA A 8 -0.86 2.15 -2.56
CA ALA A 8 -0.55 1.53 -3.85
C ALA A 8 -0.48 2.61 -4.93
N ALA A 9 0.28 2.34 -6.00
CA ALA A 9 0.22 3.16 -7.19
C ALA A 9 -1.21 3.19 -7.75
N PRO A 10 -1.59 4.22 -8.52
CA PRO A 10 -2.85 4.22 -9.28
C PRO A 10 -2.97 2.95 -10.13
N PRO A 11 -4.20 2.48 -10.41
CA PRO A 11 -4.40 1.38 -11.36
C PRO A 11 -3.81 1.73 -12.73
N VAL A 12 -3.31 0.72 -13.42
CA VAL A 12 -2.75 0.88 -14.78
C VAL A 12 -3.87 0.98 -15.81
N ASP A 13 -4.90 0.14 -15.65
CA ASP A 13 -6.04 0.07 -16.56
C ASP A 13 -7.11 1.10 -16.18
N GLY A 14 -7.65 1.79 -17.19
CA GLY A 14 -8.56 2.93 -17.00
C GLY A 14 -10.01 2.56 -16.66
N ASP A 15 -10.35 1.28 -16.76
CA ASP A 15 -11.67 0.71 -16.48
C ASP A 15 -11.75 0.05 -15.09
N VAL A 16 -10.71 0.16 -14.26
CA VAL A 16 -10.75 -0.27 -12.86
C VAL A 16 -11.74 0.59 -12.07
N VAL A 17 -12.79 -0.04 -11.53
CA VAL A 17 -13.83 0.63 -10.72
C VAL A 17 -13.68 0.37 -9.24
N GLN A 18 -12.97 -0.69 -8.86
CA GLN A 18 -12.85 -1.13 -7.48
C GLN A 18 -11.48 -1.75 -7.21
N ARG A 19 -10.96 -1.55 -6.00
CA ARG A 19 -9.77 -2.25 -5.50
C ARG A 19 -10.11 -3.03 -4.24
N GLN A 20 -9.66 -4.27 -4.14
CA GLN A 20 -9.86 -5.15 -2.99
C GLN A 20 -8.53 -5.47 -2.33
N LEU A 21 -8.32 -4.97 -1.11
CA LEU A 21 -7.17 -5.31 -0.27
C LEU A 21 -7.56 -6.42 0.70
N THR A 22 -6.89 -7.56 0.59
CA THR A 22 -6.92 -8.62 1.60
C THR A 22 -5.75 -8.43 2.56
N VAL A 23 -6.04 -8.43 3.85
CA VAL A 23 -5.06 -8.31 4.94
C VAL A 23 -5.13 -9.58 5.78
N ASP A 24 -4.04 -10.34 5.78
CA ASP A 24 -3.82 -11.50 6.65
C ASP A 24 -2.70 -11.16 7.65
N ILE A 25 -2.95 -11.40 8.93
CA ILE A 25 -2.00 -11.16 10.02
C ILE A 25 -1.88 -12.46 10.81
N ALA A 26 -0.67 -12.99 10.89
CA ALA A 26 -0.34 -14.21 11.63
C ALA A 26 -1.18 -15.44 11.25
N GLY A 27 -1.74 -15.50 10.04
CA GLY A 27 -2.58 -16.62 9.57
C GLY A 27 -3.98 -16.62 10.20
N GLU A 28 -4.43 -15.49 10.75
CA GLU A 28 -5.81 -15.31 11.19
C GLU A 28 -6.77 -15.22 9.99
N VAL A 29 -8.07 -15.14 10.27
CA VAL A 29 -9.08 -14.97 9.22
C VAL A 29 -8.82 -13.64 8.49
N PRO A 30 -8.53 -13.64 7.18
CA PRO A 30 -8.19 -12.43 6.47
C PRO A 30 -9.35 -11.43 6.45
N THR A 31 -9.03 -10.16 6.57
CA THR A 31 -9.98 -9.07 6.39
C THR A 31 -9.91 -8.56 4.96
N VAL A 32 -11.06 -8.40 4.30
CA VAL A 32 -11.14 -7.82 2.95
C VAL A 32 -11.70 -6.40 3.05
N LEU A 33 -10.97 -5.45 2.51
CA LEU A 33 -11.33 -4.04 2.43
C LEU A 33 -11.54 -3.65 0.97
N THR A 34 -12.61 -2.91 0.72
CA THR A 34 -12.98 -2.46 -0.63
C THR A 34 -12.81 -0.95 -0.75
N PHE A 35 -12.17 -0.52 -1.83
CA PHE A 35 -11.90 0.88 -2.14
C PHE A 35 -12.40 1.22 -3.55
N ALA A 36 -12.58 2.52 -3.81
CA ALA A 36 -12.78 3.02 -5.17
C ALA A 36 -11.58 2.69 -6.07
N GLY A 37 -11.82 2.50 -7.36
CA GLY A 37 -10.80 2.10 -8.33
C GLY A 37 -9.58 3.01 -8.38
N ASP A 38 -9.75 4.30 -8.12
CA ASP A 38 -8.69 5.32 -8.12
C ASP A 38 -7.97 5.48 -6.78
N ALA A 39 -8.34 4.70 -5.74
CA ALA A 39 -7.76 4.83 -4.42
C ALA A 39 -6.28 4.42 -4.41
N THR A 40 -5.41 5.36 -4.02
CA THR A 40 -3.98 5.12 -3.76
C THR A 40 -3.67 4.99 -2.28
N ASN A 41 -4.53 5.50 -1.40
CA ASN A 41 -4.46 5.30 0.04
C ASN A 41 -5.44 4.19 0.44
N LEU A 42 -4.89 3.11 1.00
CA LEU A 42 -5.64 1.89 1.36
C LEU A 42 -5.77 1.73 2.88
N GLY A 43 -5.57 2.82 3.63
CA GLY A 43 -5.81 2.89 5.06
C GLY A 43 -4.64 2.42 5.92
N GLU A 44 -4.97 1.89 7.11
CA GLU A 44 -4.01 1.45 8.11
C GLU A 44 -4.14 -0.04 8.40
N VAL A 45 -3.01 -0.71 8.58
CA VAL A 45 -2.91 -2.08 9.08
C VAL A 45 -2.25 -2.08 10.44
N ARG A 46 -2.85 -2.78 11.41
CA ARG A 46 -2.36 -2.89 12.79
C ARG A 46 -1.90 -4.32 13.04
N ALA A 47 -0.63 -4.50 13.40
CA ALA A 47 -0.04 -5.80 13.66
C ALA A 47 0.81 -5.78 14.91
N ASP A 48 0.90 -6.91 15.62
CA ASP A 48 1.83 -7.04 16.74
C ASP A 48 3.27 -7.22 16.27
N GLN A 49 4.22 -6.81 17.13
CA GLN A 49 5.64 -6.93 16.84
C GLN A 49 5.98 -8.41 16.58
N GLY A 50 6.61 -8.68 15.43
CA GLY A 50 7.00 -10.02 15.00
C GLY A 50 5.92 -10.82 14.27
N ALA A 51 4.69 -10.29 14.11
CA ALA A 51 3.66 -10.96 13.33
C ALA A 51 3.99 -10.94 11.83
N THR A 52 3.75 -12.03 11.12
CA THR A 52 3.76 -12.04 9.64
C THR A 52 2.52 -11.30 9.13
N VAL A 53 2.70 -10.38 8.19
CA VAL A 53 1.63 -9.63 7.54
C VAL A 53 1.71 -9.92 6.05
N THR A 54 0.59 -10.36 5.48
CA THR A 54 0.43 -10.57 4.03
C THR A 54 -0.66 -9.64 3.52
N LEU A 55 -0.30 -8.78 2.58
CA LEU A 55 -1.21 -7.89 1.86
C LEU A 55 -1.37 -8.40 0.44
N SER A 56 -2.61 -8.53 -0.03
CA SER A 56 -2.93 -8.88 -1.41
C SER A 56 -3.91 -7.87 -1.98
N LEU A 57 -3.54 -7.19 -3.06
CA LEU A 57 -4.38 -6.20 -3.74
C LEU A 57 -4.83 -6.74 -5.09
N VAL A 58 -6.13 -6.67 -5.36
CA VAL A 58 -6.75 -7.03 -6.64
C VAL A 58 -7.53 -5.83 -7.15
N ASP A 59 -7.32 -5.48 -8.41
CA ASP A 59 -8.11 -4.48 -9.11
C ASP A 59 -9.26 -5.17 -9.85
N VAL A 60 -10.44 -4.56 -9.91
CA VAL A 60 -11.65 -5.11 -10.54
C VAL A 60 -12.19 -4.10 -11.55
N ASP A 61 -12.36 -4.54 -12.80
CA ASP A 61 -12.89 -3.72 -13.88
C ASP A 61 -14.42 -3.50 -13.79
N ASP A 62 -14.98 -2.67 -14.67
CA ASP A 62 -16.41 -2.35 -14.73
C ASP A 62 -17.30 -3.55 -15.14
N ALA A 63 -16.71 -4.60 -15.71
CA ALA A 63 -17.34 -5.88 -16.02
C ALA A 63 -17.26 -6.90 -14.87
N GLY A 64 -16.54 -6.57 -13.79
CA GLY A 64 -16.35 -7.43 -12.62
C GLY A 64 -15.22 -8.44 -12.74
N ASN A 65 -14.32 -8.31 -13.73
CA ASN A 65 -13.17 -9.18 -13.87
C ASN A 65 -12.04 -8.74 -12.92
N PRO A 66 -11.55 -9.65 -12.05
CA PRO A 66 -10.41 -9.36 -11.19
C PRO A 66 -9.08 -9.50 -11.94
N SER A 67 -8.12 -8.65 -11.58
CA SER A 67 -6.72 -8.80 -11.99
C SER A 67 -6.04 -9.98 -11.28
N GLU A 68 -4.83 -10.32 -11.74
CA GLU A 68 -3.88 -11.06 -10.88
C GLU A 68 -3.54 -10.24 -9.62
N PRO A 69 -3.32 -10.89 -8.46
CA PRO A 69 -3.06 -10.17 -7.22
C PRO A 69 -1.62 -9.64 -7.15
N ALA A 70 -1.47 -8.42 -6.65
CA ALA A 70 -0.18 -7.92 -6.17
C ALA A 70 -0.02 -8.29 -4.69
N VAL A 71 1.06 -8.99 -4.34
CA VAL A 71 1.29 -9.52 -2.98
C VAL A 71 2.53 -8.89 -2.34
N VAL A 72 2.40 -8.47 -1.09
CA VAL A 72 3.51 -8.06 -0.23
C VAL A 72 3.43 -8.83 1.08
N GLU A 73 4.52 -9.50 1.44
CA GLU A 73 4.67 -10.19 2.72
C GLU A 73 5.83 -9.56 3.50
N PHE A 74 5.60 -9.28 4.78
CA PHE A 74 6.63 -8.76 5.67
C PHE A 74 6.39 -9.17 7.12
N VAL A 75 7.45 -9.12 7.93
CA VAL A 75 7.33 -9.26 9.38
C VAL A 75 7.12 -7.87 9.98
N ALA A 76 6.11 -7.73 10.83
CA ALA A 76 5.82 -6.48 11.50
C ALA A 76 6.94 -6.11 12.48
N THR A 77 7.82 -5.20 12.06
CA THR A 77 8.94 -4.69 12.85
C THR A 77 9.23 -3.23 12.49
N ASP A 78 9.62 -2.42 13.47
CA ASP A 78 10.05 -1.03 13.27
C ASP A 78 11.46 -0.96 12.64
N THR A 79 11.54 -1.39 11.39
CA THR A 79 12.77 -1.43 10.58
C THR A 79 12.60 -0.79 9.21
N ILE A 80 11.41 -0.24 8.93
CA ILE A 80 11.13 0.48 7.69
C ILE A 80 11.69 1.90 7.85
N PRO A 81 12.79 2.26 7.17
CA PRO A 81 13.31 3.62 7.25
C PRO A 81 12.33 4.60 6.59
N PRO A 82 12.33 5.88 7.00
CA PRO A 82 11.57 6.90 6.28
C PRO A 82 12.05 7.02 4.83
N ALA A 83 11.17 7.51 3.95
CA ALA A 83 11.57 7.87 2.60
C ALA A 83 12.69 8.92 2.64
N ALA A 84 13.58 8.88 1.64
CA ALA A 84 14.62 9.89 1.50
C ALA A 84 14.00 11.29 1.44
N PRO A 85 14.62 12.31 2.06
CA PRO A 85 14.20 13.69 1.88
C PRO A 85 14.19 14.08 0.40
N GLY A 86 13.39 15.09 0.05
CA GLY A 86 13.40 15.68 -1.28
C GLY A 86 14.77 16.25 -1.68
N GLN A 87 14.94 16.57 -2.97
CA GLN A 87 16.20 17.11 -3.49
C GLN A 87 16.51 18.51 -2.94
N PHE A 88 17.79 18.78 -2.65
CA PHE A 88 18.24 20.14 -2.37
C PHE A 88 18.18 20.99 -3.64
N GLY A 89 17.66 22.22 -3.52
CA GLY A 89 17.80 23.26 -4.54
C GLY A 89 18.80 24.31 -4.07
N VAL A 90 19.79 24.63 -4.91
CA VAL A 90 20.76 25.70 -4.64
C VAL A 90 20.77 26.63 -5.83
N THR A 91 20.65 27.93 -5.57
CA THR A 91 20.75 28.99 -6.58
C THR A 91 21.82 29.98 -6.14
N LEU A 92 22.78 30.27 -7.02
CA LEU A 92 23.77 31.31 -6.81
C LEU A 92 23.07 32.68 -6.79
N VAL A 93 23.22 33.43 -5.70
CA VAL A 93 22.58 34.75 -5.53
C VAL A 93 23.49 35.88 -6.03
N ARG A 94 24.80 35.79 -5.77
CA ARG A 94 25.81 36.73 -6.26
C ARG A 94 27.21 36.13 -6.20
N GLU A 95 28.12 36.70 -6.97
CA GLU A 95 29.57 36.46 -6.89
C GLU A 95 30.23 37.71 -6.27
N GLU A 96 31.31 37.53 -5.50
CA GLU A 96 32.14 38.63 -4.96
C GLU A 96 33.48 38.72 -5.70
#